data_AF-A0A6V7VB39-F1
#
_entry.id   AF-A0A6V7VB39-F1
#
_cell.length_a   1.000
_cell.length_b   1.000
_cell.length_c   1.000
_cell.angle_alpha   90.00
_cell.angle_beta   90.00
_cell.angle_gamma   90.00
#
_symmetry.space_group_name_H-M   'P 1'
#
loop_
_entity.id
_entity.type
_entity.pdbx_description
1 polymer ?
#
loop_
_entity_poly.entity_id
_entity_poly.type
_entity_poly.pdbx_seq_one_letter_code
_entity_poly.pdbx_strand_id
1 'polypeptide(L)'
;MPSDAKSIKDLSLLIKKAPQYQKELNKFSTHFHLAEECMNKYKNGIDKLCKVEQDLALGMDAEGERIKDPMKLMVPLLIDPAVKMEDRLRLILLYILHRNGITDENLNKLLQHANIPHMEKETLVNASLLSLNITIDQGRKRVWTPTRRERGNEQVYRESRWVPIIKDIMEDAIEDKLDIKHFPFLAGRQISQPYRAPTSARYGQWHKDQRYSQMRSGPRLIIFIVGGVTFSEMRSAYEVTRSQKAWEVVIGSDQIITPERFLNNLRDLSKKQHE
;
A
#
# COMPACT_ATOMS: atom_id res chain seq x y z
N MET A 1 -14.35 29.64 -1.56
CA MET A 1 -15.47 29.44 -0.62
C MET A 1 -14.90 29.19 0.75
N PRO A 2 -14.97 30.14 1.69
CA PRO A 2 -14.53 29.95 3.07
C PRO A 2 -15.71 29.40 3.88
N SER A 3 -15.77 28.10 4.10
CA SER A 3 -16.81 27.50 4.94
C SER A 3 -16.33 26.22 5.61
N ASP A 4 -16.67 26.13 6.90
CA ASP A 4 -16.57 24.98 7.80
C ASP A 4 -15.24 24.73 8.52
N ALA A 5 -14.74 25.76 9.21
CA ALA A 5 -14.16 25.53 10.54
C ALA A 5 -15.28 25.54 11.59
N LYS A 6 -16.18 24.54 11.55
CA LYS A 6 -17.08 24.28 12.69
C LYS A 6 -16.23 23.68 13.80
N SER A 7 -16.06 24.46 14.87
CA SER A 7 -15.01 24.27 15.86
C SER A 7 -15.33 23.09 16.81
N ILE A 8 -14.31 22.45 17.38
CA ILE A 8 -14.42 21.60 18.58
C ILE A 8 -15.23 22.27 19.70
N LYS A 9 -15.22 23.62 19.74
CA LYS A 9 -16.06 24.42 20.65
C LYS A 9 -17.56 24.18 20.42
N ASP A 10 -18.00 24.03 19.17
CA ASP A 10 -19.40 23.79 18.83
C ASP A 10 -19.82 22.35 19.21
N LEU A 11 -18.92 21.38 19.03
CA LEU A 11 -19.09 20.01 19.53
C LEU A 11 -19.23 19.97 21.07
N SER A 12 -18.41 20.75 21.78
CA SER A 12 -18.48 20.87 23.24
C SER A 12 -19.79 21.53 23.72
N LEU A 13 -20.32 22.48 22.95
CA LEU A 13 -21.63 23.11 23.21
C LEU A 13 -22.80 22.16 22.92
N LEU A 14 -22.71 21.34 21.87
CA LEU A 14 -23.68 20.31 21.54
C LEU A 14 -23.74 19.21 22.61
N ILE A 15 -22.58 18.80 23.13
CA ILE A 15 -22.42 17.89 24.27
C ILE A 15 -23.24 18.38 25.47
N LYS A 16 -23.12 19.67 25.83
CA LYS A 16 -23.85 20.25 26.96
C LYS A 16 -25.37 20.31 26.74
N LYS A 17 -25.82 20.49 25.49
CA LYS A 17 -27.23 20.63 25.14
C LYS A 17 -27.95 19.28 24.97
N ALA A 18 -27.21 18.21 24.70
CA ALA A 18 -27.79 16.89 24.48
C ALA A 18 -26.90 15.77 25.08
N PRO A 19 -26.88 15.62 26.42
CA PRO A 19 -26.01 14.67 27.12
C PRO A 19 -26.30 13.20 26.75
N GLN A 20 -27.50 12.88 26.27
CA GLN A 20 -27.83 11.55 25.74
C GLN A 20 -26.97 11.14 24.53
N TYR A 21 -26.44 12.11 23.77
CA TYR A 21 -25.55 11.86 22.62
C TYR A 21 -24.05 11.96 22.97
N GLN A 22 -23.69 12.11 24.26
CA GLN A 22 -22.31 12.28 24.70
C GLN A 22 -21.36 11.22 24.11
N LYS A 23 -21.78 9.94 24.12
CA LYS A 23 -20.95 8.84 23.61
C LYS A 23 -20.67 8.95 22.11
N GLU A 24 -21.64 9.38 21.32
CA GLU A 24 -21.48 9.58 19.87
C GLU A 24 -20.61 10.81 19.59
N LEU A 25 -20.86 11.91 20.30
CA LEU A 25 -20.10 13.16 20.17
C LEU A 25 -18.63 12.96 20.55
N ASN A 26 -18.33 12.17 21.58
CA ASN A 26 -16.96 11.82 21.94
C ASN A 26 -16.25 11.05 20.81
N LYS A 27 -16.92 10.08 20.16
CA LYS A 27 -16.34 9.36 19.02
C LYS A 27 -16.04 10.30 17.85
N PHE A 28 -16.97 11.19 17.51
CA PHE A 28 -16.74 12.19 16.46
C PHE A 28 -15.55 13.10 16.79
N SER A 29 -15.47 13.61 18.02
CA SER A 29 -14.36 14.45 18.46
C SER A 29 -13.00 13.76 18.29
N THR A 30 -12.87 12.49 18.68
CA THR A 30 -11.63 11.73 18.46
C THR A 30 -11.24 11.66 16.98
N HIS A 31 -12.20 11.39 16.09
CA HIS A 31 -11.92 11.35 14.64
C HIS A 31 -11.58 12.73 14.05
N PHE A 32 -12.21 13.80 14.53
CA PHE A 32 -11.86 15.17 14.14
C PHE A 32 -10.42 15.51 14.52
N HIS A 33 -10.03 15.23 15.76
CA HIS A 33 -8.66 15.46 16.21
C HIS A 33 -7.64 14.66 15.40
N LEU A 34 -7.92 13.37 15.13
CA LEU A 34 -7.06 12.54 14.31
C LEU A 34 -6.90 13.11 12.89
N ALA A 35 -8.01 13.52 12.25
CA ALA A 35 -7.98 14.10 10.91
C ALA A 35 -7.21 15.43 10.87
N GLU A 36 -7.38 16.27 11.90
CA GLU A 36 -6.65 17.53 12.07
C GLU A 36 -5.14 17.29 12.23
N GLU A 37 -4.73 16.36 13.09
CA GLU A 37 -3.33 15.99 13.25
C GLU A 37 -2.71 15.45 11.96
N CYS A 38 -3.42 14.56 11.25
CA CYS A 38 -2.99 14.05 9.96
C CYS A 38 -2.81 15.19 8.95
N MET A 39 -3.76 16.12 8.87
CA MET A 39 -3.69 17.24 7.93
C MET A 39 -2.57 18.23 8.28
N ASN A 40 -2.32 18.46 9.57
CA ASN A 40 -1.22 19.30 10.03
C ASN A 40 0.13 18.67 9.65
N LYS A 41 0.32 17.37 9.87
CA LYS A 41 1.51 16.66 9.38
C LYS A 41 1.62 16.69 7.86
N TYR A 42 0.52 16.49 7.15
CA TYR A 42 0.47 16.51 5.69
C TYR A 42 0.98 17.85 5.12
N LYS A 43 0.44 18.97 5.62
CA LYS A 43 0.81 20.33 5.20
C LYS A 43 2.23 20.73 5.63
N ASN A 44 2.79 20.07 6.63
CA ASN A 44 4.15 20.30 7.12
C ASN A 44 5.19 19.46 6.36
N GLY A 45 5.06 19.38 5.03
CA GLY A 45 6.09 18.84 4.12
C GLY A 45 5.85 17.43 3.59
N ILE A 46 4.93 16.65 4.18
CA ILE A 46 4.58 15.32 3.65
C ILE A 46 3.92 15.42 2.27
N ASP A 47 3.18 16.49 1.99
CA ASP A 47 2.60 16.75 0.66
C ASP A 47 3.65 16.77 -0.46
N LYS A 48 4.84 17.31 -0.18
CA LYS A 48 5.98 17.33 -1.11
C LYS A 48 6.59 15.94 -1.27
N LEU A 49 6.75 15.21 -0.17
CA LEU A 49 7.24 13.82 -0.18
C LEU A 49 6.32 12.93 -1.02
N CYS A 50 5.00 12.99 -0.78
CA CYS A 50 4.01 12.20 -1.50
C CYS A 50 4.11 12.37 -3.01
N LYS A 51 4.29 13.59 -3.52
CA LYS A 51 4.41 13.83 -4.97
C LYS A 51 5.56 13.05 -5.58
N VAL A 52 6.75 13.15 -4.96
CA VAL A 52 7.95 12.45 -5.45
C VAL A 52 7.84 10.94 -5.25
N GLU A 53 7.28 10.46 -4.13
CA GLU A 53 7.05 9.03 -3.92
C GLU A 53 6.13 8.43 -5.00
N GLN A 54 5.05 9.14 -5.37
CA GLN A 54 4.12 8.70 -6.42
C GLN A 54 4.79 8.67 -7.80
N ASP A 55 5.55 9.72 -8.14
CA ASP A 55 6.29 9.80 -9.39
C ASP A 55 7.31 8.66 -9.53
N LEU A 56 8.04 8.34 -8.46
CA LEU A 56 9.01 7.24 -8.43
C LEU A 56 8.31 5.87 -8.54
N ALA A 57 7.24 5.66 -7.78
CA ALA A 57 6.53 4.38 -7.74
C ALA A 57 5.86 4.04 -9.07
N LEU A 58 5.38 5.05 -9.81
CA LEU A 58 4.69 4.86 -11.10
C LEU A 58 5.61 5.06 -12.30
N GLY A 59 6.73 5.78 -12.13
CA GLY A 59 7.63 6.17 -13.22
C GLY A 59 7.07 7.26 -14.15
N MET A 60 5.97 7.91 -13.75
CA MET A 60 5.32 9.00 -14.47
C MET A 60 4.73 10.03 -13.50
N ASP A 61 4.59 11.27 -13.95
CA ASP A 61 3.98 12.35 -13.18
C ASP A 61 2.44 12.29 -13.18
N ALA A 62 1.81 13.27 -12.54
CA ALA A 62 0.35 13.31 -12.40
C ALA A 62 -0.38 13.54 -13.74
N GLU A 63 0.33 14.02 -14.75
CA GLU A 63 -0.14 14.24 -16.10
C GLU A 63 0.08 13.02 -17.01
N GLY A 64 0.79 11.99 -16.51
CA GLY A 64 1.08 10.75 -17.23
C GLY A 64 2.40 10.79 -18.01
N GLU A 65 3.20 11.85 -17.86
CA GLU A 65 4.48 11.99 -18.53
C GLU A 65 5.58 11.22 -17.80
N ARG A 66 6.45 10.55 -18.55
CA ARG A 66 7.54 9.77 -17.95
C ARG A 66 8.54 10.69 -17.23
N ILE A 67 8.95 10.27 -16.04
CA ILE A 67 9.97 10.99 -15.27
C ILE A 67 11.32 10.87 -15.97
N LYS A 68 11.85 12.00 -16.46
CA LYS A 68 13.13 12.06 -17.17
C LYS A 68 14.34 12.10 -16.23
N ASP A 69 14.25 12.89 -15.17
CA ASP A 69 15.31 13.06 -14.19
C ASP A 69 14.75 12.97 -12.76
N PRO A 70 14.68 11.75 -12.19
CA PRO A 70 14.20 11.55 -10.83
C PRO A 70 15.07 12.25 -9.77
N MET A 71 16.38 12.43 -10.03
CA MET A 71 17.31 13.03 -9.08
C MET A 71 16.99 14.50 -8.83
N LYS A 72 16.59 15.24 -9.88
CA LYS A 72 16.15 16.64 -9.76
C LYS A 72 14.96 16.81 -8.81
N LEU A 73 14.08 15.81 -8.75
CA LEU A 73 12.91 15.81 -7.85
C LEU A 73 13.31 15.45 -6.41
N MET A 74 14.24 14.52 -6.25
CA MET A 74 14.63 14.00 -4.93
C MET A 74 15.60 14.90 -4.18
N VAL A 75 16.62 15.47 -4.84
CA VAL A 75 17.71 16.20 -4.18
C VAL A 75 17.21 17.29 -3.21
N PRO A 76 16.21 18.12 -3.56
CA PRO A 76 15.68 19.12 -2.63
C PRO A 76 15.15 18.52 -1.32
N LEU A 77 14.58 17.31 -1.36
CA LEU A 77 14.04 16.62 -0.18
C LEU A 77 15.13 15.88 0.60
N LEU A 78 16.18 15.41 -0.09
CA LEU A 78 17.30 14.71 0.55
C LEU A 78 18.19 15.64 1.38
N ILE A 79 18.31 16.90 1.00
CA ILE A 79 19.14 17.89 1.70
C ILE A 79 18.35 18.77 2.68
N ASP A 80 17.02 18.67 2.69
CA ASP A 80 16.18 19.47 3.58
C ASP A 80 16.26 18.93 5.02
N PRO A 81 16.78 19.73 5.99
CA PRO A 81 16.89 19.29 7.38
C PRO A 81 15.53 19.06 8.07
N ALA A 82 14.42 19.58 7.52
CA ALA A 82 13.09 19.30 8.03
C ALA A 82 12.61 17.88 7.68
N VAL A 83 13.23 17.23 6.69
CA VAL A 83 12.88 15.87 6.27
C VAL A 83 13.60 14.85 7.15
N LYS A 84 12.81 13.99 7.79
CA LYS A 84 13.33 12.92 8.65
C LYS A 84 14.24 11.98 7.87
N MET A 85 15.21 11.38 8.57
CA MET A 85 16.15 10.44 7.96
C MET A 85 15.42 9.23 7.35
N GLU A 86 14.38 8.74 8.02
CA GLU A 86 13.55 7.63 7.56
C GLU A 86 12.84 7.95 6.24
N ASP A 87 12.36 9.19 6.07
CA ASP A 87 11.72 9.62 4.83
C ASP A 87 12.74 9.76 3.69
N ARG A 88 13.96 10.23 4.00
CA ARG A 88 15.08 10.23 3.03
C ARG A 88 15.46 8.81 2.60
N LEU A 89 15.54 7.86 3.55
CA LEU A 89 15.80 6.44 3.26
C LEU A 89 14.70 5.81 2.38
N ARG A 90 13.42 6.10 2.67
CA ARG A 90 12.28 5.63 1.86
C ARG A 90 12.36 6.15 0.42
N LEU A 91 12.65 7.44 0.24
CA LEU A 91 12.82 8.03 -1.10
C LEU A 91 13.97 7.38 -1.87
N ILE A 92 15.12 7.17 -1.21
CA ILE A 92 16.27 6.49 -1.82
C ILE A 92 15.89 5.05 -2.21
N LEU A 93 15.19 4.32 -1.35
CA LEU A 93 14.74 2.96 -1.66
C LEU A 93 13.78 2.94 -2.87
N LEU A 94 12.80 3.83 -2.92
CA LEU A 94 11.89 3.95 -4.08
C LEU A 94 12.64 4.28 -5.36
N TYR A 95 13.63 5.16 -5.30
CA TYR A 95 14.48 5.46 -6.45
C TYR A 95 15.28 4.26 -6.94
N ILE A 96 15.88 3.49 -6.02
CA ILE A 96 16.60 2.27 -6.36
C ILE A 96 15.67 1.27 -7.05
N LEU A 97 14.45 1.08 -6.52
CA LEU A 97 13.45 0.21 -7.11
C LEU A 97 13.01 0.70 -8.50
N HIS A 98 12.76 2.00 -8.65
CA HIS A 98 12.44 2.64 -9.94
C HIS A 98 13.55 2.41 -10.98
N ARG A 99 14.82 2.48 -10.57
CA ARG A 99 15.98 2.24 -11.43
C ARG A 99 16.30 0.76 -11.64
N ASN A 100 15.62 -0.14 -10.93
CA ASN A 100 15.93 -1.55 -10.85
C ASN A 100 17.41 -1.80 -10.48
N GLY A 101 17.83 -1.13 -9.40
CA GLY A 101 19.16 -1.19 -8.82
C GLY A 101 20.14 -0.14 -9.33
N ILE A 102 21.13 0.20 -8.49
CA ILE A 102 22.18 1.20 -8.75
C ILE A 102 23.57 0.65 -8.38
N THR A 103 24.64 1.32 -8.76
CA THR A 103 25.99 0.94 -8.32
C THR A 103 26.22 1.31 -6.86
N ASP A 104 27.08 0.56 -6.17
CA ASP A 104 27.46 0.86 -4.79
C ASP A 104 28.02 2.28 -4.63
N GLU A 105 28.82 2.73 -5.60
CA GLU A 105 29.37 4.09 -5.64
C GLU A 105 28.26 5.16 -5.65
N ASN A 106 27.21 4.98 -6.47
CA ASN A 106 26.10 5.91 -6.54
C ASN A 106 25.26 5.88 -5.27
N LEU A 107 25.10 4.72 -4.64
CA LEU A 107 24.44 4.61 -3.33
C LEU A 107 25.20 5.40 -2.26
N ASN A 108 26.52 5.24 -2.19
CA ASN A 108 27.36 5.96 -1.23
C ASN A 108 27.25 7.48 -1.42
N LYS A 109 27.29 7.97 -2.68
CA LYS A 109 27.10 9.40 -2.99
C LYS A 109 25.73 9.90 -2.55
N LEU A 110 24.66 9.14 -2.78
CA LEU A 110 23.31 9.51 -2.35
C LEU A 110 23.22 9.65 -0.83
N LEU A 111 23.75 8.68 -0.08
CA LEU A 111 23.75 8.73 1.38
C LEU A 111 24.56 9.92 1.91
N GLN A 112 25.71 10.20 1.30
CA GLN A 112 26.55 11.35 1.66
C GLN A 112 25.82 12.68 1.42
N HIS A 113 25.24 12.89 0.22
CA HIS A 113 24.50 14.11 -0.10
C HIS A 113 23.26 14.28 0.77
N ALA A 114 22.60 13.17 1.12
CA ALA A 114 21.45 13.17 1.99
C ALA A 114 21.81 13.34 3.48
N ASN A 115 23.08 13.48 3.86
CA ASN A 115 23.54 13.50 5.26
C ASN A 115 22.97 12.34 6.09
N ILE A 116 23.07 11.12 5.52
CA ILE A 116 22.66 9.88 6.17
C ILE A 116 23.92 9.14 6.66
N PRO A 117 23.97 8.68 7.92
CA PRO A 117 25.10 7.90 8.43
C PRO A 117 25.38 6.67 7.58
N HIS A 118 26.66 6.38 7.31
CA HIS A 118 27.04 5.23 6.47
C HIS A 118 26.52 3.88 6.98
N MET A 119 26.27 3.74 8.29
CA MET A 119 25.66 2.53 8.87
C MET A 119 24.26 2.22 8.30
N GLU A 120 23.49 3.24 7.90
CA GLU A 120 22.16 3.05 7.30
C GLU A 120 22.22 2.52 5.86
N LYS A 121 23.41 2.46 5.26
CA LYS A 121 23.60 1.77 3.97
C LYS A 121 23.15 0.32 4.06
N GLU A 122 23.46 -0.33 5.17
CA GLU A 122 23.11 -1.73 5.41
C GLU A 122 21.60 -1.94 5.41
N THR A 123 20.83 -1.01 5.97
CA THR A 123 19.36 -0.99 5.92
C THR A 123 18.84 -1.13 4.48
N LEU A 124 19.40 -0.38 3.54
CA LEU A 124 18.99 -0.42 2.14
C LEU A 124 19.48 -1.70 1.44
N VAL A 125 20.74 -2.10 1.68
CA VAL A 125 21.34 -3.29 1.07
C VAL A 125 20.63 -4.57 1.52
N ASN A 126 20.13 -4.63 2.76
CA ASN A 126 19.38 -5.77 3.29
C ASN A 126 18.09 -6.06 2.53
N ALA A 127 17.51 -5.08 1.83
CA ALA A 127 16.38 -5.32 0.94
C ALA A 127 16.72 -6.30 -0.21
N SER A 128 18.01 -6.50 -0.53
CA SER A 128 18.45 -7.54 -1.48
C SER A 128 18.23 -8.98 -1.00
N LEU A 129 18.10 -9.19 0.32
CA LEU A 129 17.73 -10.48 0.91
C LEU A 129 16.26 -10.83 0.62
N LEU A 130 15.43 -9.82 0.33
CA LEU A 130 14.06 -9.98 -0.17
C LEU A 130 14.03 -10.13 -1.71
N SER A 131 15.16 -10.48 -2.31
CA SER A 131 15.36 -10.64 -3.75
C SER A 131 15.19 -9.36 -4.59
N LEU A 132 15.26 -8.18 -3.96
CA LEU A 132 15.22 -6.89 -4.67
C LEU A 132 16.60 -6.55 -5.25
N ASN A 133 16.63 -5.94 -6.43
CA ASN A 133 17.86 -5.40 -7.00
C ASN A 133 18.17 -4.05 -6.34
N ILE A 134 19.13 -4.05 -5.41
CA ILE A 134 19.59 -2.84 -4.70
C ILE A 134 20.91 -2.35 -5.30
N THR A 135 21.98 -3.09 -5.06
CA THR A 135 23.28 -2.91 -5.71
C THR A 135 23.42 -3.88 -6.88
N ILE A 136 23.95 -3.42 -8.01
CA ILE A 136 23.99 -4.19 -9.27
C ILE A 136 25.40 -4.39 -9.81
N ASP A 137 26.41 -4.11 -8.99
CA ASP A 137 27.83 -4.28 -9.33
C ASP A 137 28.17 -5.74 -9.69
N GLN A 138 27.43 -6.69 -9.12
CA GLN A 138 27.52 -8.13 -9.43
C GLN A 138 26.51 -8.59 -10.52
N GLY A 139 25.87 -7.64 -11.20
CA GLY A 139 24.80 -7.89 -12.17
C GLY A 139 23.40 -7.79 -11.57
N ARG A 140 22.40 -7.77 -12.45
CA ARG A 140 20.98 -7.68 -12.08
C ARG A 140 20.35 -9.07 -12.02
N LYS A 141 19.62 -9.36 -10.93
CA LYS A 141 18.76 -10.54 -10.87
C LYS A 141 17.50 -10.27 -11.71
N ARG A 142 17.03 -11.27 -12.46
CA ARG A 142 15.71 -11.19 -13.09
C ARG A 142 14.66 -11.46 -12.02
N VAL A 143 14.00 -10.39 -11.59
CA VAL A 143 12.86 -10.47 -10.68
C VAL A 143 11.60 -10.44 -11.54
N TRP A 144 10.71 -11.39 -11.34
CA TRP A 144 9.41 -11.35 -11.99
C TRP A 144 8.55 -10.26 -11.34
N THR A 145 7.91 -9.44 -12.18
CA THR A 145 7.00 -8.38 -11.74
C THR A 145 5.62 -8.67 -12.31
N PRO A 146 4.56 -8.70 -11.48
CA PRO A 146 3.20 -8.84 -11.98
C PRO A 146 2.84 -7.74 -12.99
N THR A 147 2.14 -8.11 -14.06
CA THR A 147 1.59 -7.14 -15.00
C THR A 147 0.54 -6.29 -14.29
N ARG A 148 0.69 -4.98 -14.36
CA ARG A 148 -0.22 -4.02 -13.73
C ARG A 148 -1.50 -3.89 -14.55
N ARG A 149 -2.66 -3.88 -13.90
CA ARG A 149 -3.95 -3.62 -14.55
C ARG A 149 -4.06 -2.14 -14.95
N GLU A 150 -4.67 -1.86 -16.10
CA GLU A 150 -5.02 -0.50 -16.49
C GLU A 150 -6.24 -0.01 -15.70
N ARG A 151 -6.13 1.15 -15.04
CA ARG A 151 -7.13 1.67 -14.10
C ARG A 151 -7.66 3.05 -14.50
N GLY A 152 -8.10 3.20 -15.75
CA GLY A 152 -8.50 4.49 -16.32
C GLY A 152 -9.74 5.18 -15.72
N ASN A 153 -10.58 4.45 -14.96
CA ASN A 153 -11.86 4.95 -14.45
C ASN A 153 -11.90 5.23 -12.94
N GLU A 154 -10.80 5.02 -12.21
CA GLU A 154 -10.73 5.35 -10.79
C GLU A 154 -10.44 6.85 -10.64
N GLN A 155 -11.30 7.61 -9.97
CA GLN A 155 -10.98 8.99 -9.59
C GLN A 155 -9.86 8.94 -8.54
N VAL A 156 -8.62 9.10 -8.99
CA VAL A 156 -7.48 9.05 -8.09
C VAL A 156 -6.99 10.45 -7.79
N TYR A 157 -6.84 10.78 -6.50
CA TYR A 157 -6.14 11.99 -6.08
C TYR A 157 -4.71 11.99 -6.65
N ARG A 158 -4.20 13.15 -7.06
CA ARG A 158 -2.86 13.28 -7.68
C ARG A 158 -1.75 12.67 -6.79
N GLU A 159 -1.89 12.79 -5.48
CA GLU A 159 -0.97 12.28 -4.47
C GLU A 159 -1.29 10.84 -4.00
N SER A 160 -2.18 10.12 -4.67
CA SER A 160 -2.59 8.76 -4.28
C SER A 160 -2.78 7.81 -5.47
N ARG A 161 -2.05 8.03 -6.57
CA ARG A 161 -2.12 7.29 -7.84
C ARG A 161 -1.72 5.81 -7.75
N TRP A 162 -0.78 5.48 -6.87
CA TRP A 162 -0.30 4.11 -6.69
C TRP A 162 -1.38 3.19 -6.13
N VAL A 163 -1.62 2.09 -6.83
CA VAL A 163 -2.44 0.99 -6.36
C VAL A 163 -1.55 -0.18 -5.94
N PRO A 164 -1.74 -0.79 -4.75
CA PRO A 164 -0.99 -1.96 -4.33
C PRO A 164 -1.12 -3.11 -5.32
N ILE A 165 0.01 -3.76 -5.63
CA ILE A 165 0.07 -4.90 -6.55
C ILE A 165 -0.86 -6.04 -6.09
N ILE A 166 -1.02 -6.22 -4.78
CA ILE A 166 -1.90 -7.26 -4.24
C ILE A 166 -3.37 -7.08 -4.69
N LYS A 167 -3.81 -5.85 -4.98
CA LYS A 167 -5.16 -5.61 -5.51
C LYS A 167 -5.33 -6.23 -6.90
N ASP A 168 -4.32 -6.08 -7.76
CA ASP A 168 -4.30 -6.72 -9.09
C ASP A 168 -4.35 -8.24 -8.93
N ILE A 169 -3.54 -8.81 -8.02
CA ILE A 169 -3.52 -10.25 -7.72
C ILE A 169 -4.87 -10.75 -7.20
N MET A 170 -5.51 -10.02 -6.29
CA MET A 170 -6.83 -10.36 -5.74
C MET A 170 -7.88 -10.42 -6.84
N GLU A 171 -7.93 -9.40 -7.70
CA GLU A 171 -8.90 -9.33 -8.79
C GLU A 171 -8.62 -10.42 -9.85
N ASP A 172 -7.35 -10.65 -10.21
CA ASP A 172 -6.97 -11.73 -11.14
C ASP A 172 -7.30 -13.12 -10.59
N ALA A 173 -7.12 -13.34 -9.28
CA ALA A 173 -7.48 -14.60 -8.63
C ALA A 173 -8.99 -14.86 -8.66
N ILE A 174 -9.80 -13.83 -8.39
CA ILE A 174 -11.28 -13.93 -8.40
C ILE A 174 -11.81 -14.13 -9.82
N GLU A 175 -11.16 -13.55 -10.83
CA GLU A 175 -11.52 -13.66 -12.24
C GLU A 175 -10.94 -14.91 -12.93
N ASP A 176 -10.27 -15.80 -12.20
CA ASP A 176 -9.57 -16.98 -12.74
C ASP A 176 -8.52 -16.64 -13.82
N LYS A 177 -7.88 -15.47 -13.70
CA LYS A 177 -6.84 -14.96 -14.63
C LYS A 177 -5.42 -14.96 -14.04
N LEU A 178 -5.27 -15.35 -12.78
CA LEU A 178 -3.98 -15.37 -12.10
C LEU A 178 -3.02 -16.37 -12.76
N ASP A 179 -1.79 -15.95 -13.05
CA ASP A 179 -0.81 -16.78 -13.75
C ASP A 179 -0.37 -17.99 -12.92
N ILE A 180 -0.80 -19.17 -13.33
CA ILE A 180 -0.51 -20.46 -12.67
C ILE A 180 0.99 -20.79 -12.67
N LYS A 181 1.80 -20.22 -13.60
CA LYS A 181 3.25 -20.43 -13.59
C LYS A 181 3.91 -19.78 -12.37
N HIS A 182 3.38 -18.65 -11.92
CA HIS A 182 3.90 -17.90 -10.77
C HIS A 182 3.11 -18.18 -9.48
N PHE A 183 1.85 -18.57 -9.60
CA PHE A 183 0.98 -18.95 -8.48
C PHE A 183 0.42 -20.37 -8.67
N PRO A 184 1.27 -21.41 -8.61
CA PRO A 184 0.84 -22.79 -8.80
C PRO A 184 0.06 -23.32 -7.59
N PHE A 185 -0.89 -24.22 -7.84
CA PHE A 185 -1.52 -25.01 -6.78
C PHE A 185 -0.58 -26.11 -6.31
N LEU A 186 -0.47 -26.28 -4.99
CA LEU A 186 0.19 -27.44 -4.41
C LEU A 186 -0.65 -28.71 -4.66
N ALA A 187 0.01 -29.84 -4.92
CA ALA A 187 -0.58 -31.17 -5.11
C ALA A 187 -1.39 -31.42 -6.41
N GLY A 188 -1.15 -30.68 -7.50
CA GLY A 188 -1.65 -31.06 -8.83
C GLY A 188 -3.17 -31.02 -9.00
N ARG A 189 -3.90 -30.34 -8.11
CA ARG A 189 -5.32 -30.04 -8.32
C ARG A 189 -5.45 -29.20 -9.58
N GLN A 190 -5.94 -29.82 -10.65
CA GLN A 190 -6.41 -29.07 -11.81
C GLN A 190 -7.56 -28.15 -11.38
N ILE A 191 -7.62 -27.00 -12.06
CA ILE A 191 -8.63 -25.95 -11.95
C ILE A 191 -9.97 -26.56 -11.55
N SER A 192 -10.44 -26.24 -10.34
CA SER A 192 -11.81 -26.56 -9.96
C SER A 192 -12.72 -26.01 -11.05
N GLN A 193 -13.49 -26.90 -11.68
CA GLN A 193 -14.59 -26.52 -12.59
C GLN A 193 -15.29 -25.26 -12.05
N PRO A 194 -15.55 -24.24 -12.90
CA PRO A 194 -16.11 -22.98 -12.44
C PRO A 194 -17.32 -23.27 -11.56
N TYR A 195 -17.28 -22.81 -10.31
CA TYR A 195 -18.31 -23.10 -9.32
C TYR A 195 -19.65 -22.60 -9.85
N ARG A 196 -20.46 -23.52 -10.40
CA ARG A 196 -21.86 -23.27 -10.72
C ARG A 196 -22.67 -23.64 -9.48
N ALA A 197 -23.24 -22.65 -8.81
CA ALA A 197 -24.22 -22.90 -7.77
C ALA A 197 -25.33 -23.81 -8.34
N PRO A 198 -25.72 -24.89 -7.66
CA PRO A 198 -26.73 -25.81 -8.18
C PRO A 198 -28.06 -25.06 -8.39
N THR A 199 -28.44 -24.88 -9.65
CA THR A 199 -29.73 -24.30 -10.03
C THR A 199 -30.77 -25.42 -10.08
N SER A 200 -31.66 -25.49 -9.08
CA SER A 200 -32.84 -26.34 -9.22
C SER A 200 -33.74 -25.78 -10.32
N ALA A 201 -34.05 -26.60 -11.32
CA ALA A 201 -34.88 -26.25 -12.47
C ALA A 201 -36.38 -26.11 -12.13
N ARG A 202 -36.76 -26.02 -10.85
CA ARG A 202 -38.15 -26.09 -10.40
C ARG A 202 -38.69 -24.83 -9.71
N TYR A 203 -37.93 -23.74 -9.60
CA TYR A 203 -38.45 -22.54 -8.94
C TYR A 203 -38.12 -21.26 -9.69
N GLY A 204 -39.19 -20.55 -10.07
CA GLY A 204 -39.18 -19.43 -11.01
C GLY A 204 -38.32 -18.23 -10.62
N GLN A 205 -38.11 -17.40 -11.64
CA GLN A 205 -37.19 -16.28 -11.78
C GLN A 205 -37.52 -15.03 -10.91
N TRP A 206 -38.24 -15.17 -9.78
CA TRP A 206 -38.80 -14.04 -9.02
C TRP A 206 -38.05 -13.72 -7.70
N HIS A 207 -37.03 -14.49 -7.32
CA HIS A 207 -36.25 -14.30 -6.09
C HIS A 207 -34.73 -14.28 -6.31
N LYS A 208 -34.22 -13.60 -7.35
CA LYS A 208 -32.76 -13.46 -7.53
C LYS A 208 -32.12 -12.60 -6.43
N ASP A 209 -32.80 -11.56 -5.96
CA ASP A 209 -32.26 -10.67 -4.92
C ASP A 209 -32.29 -11.28 -3.51
N GLN A 210 -33.17 -12.27 -3.28
CA GLN A 210 -33.36 -12.84 -1.95
C GLN A 210 -32.43 -14.04 -1.64
N ARG A 211 -31.81 -14.64 -2.67
CA ARG A 211 -30.86 -15.75 -2.49
C ARG A 211 -29.46 -15.32 -2.04
N TYR A 212 -29.04 -14.09 -2.36
CA TYR A 212 -27.80 -13.51 -1.80
C TYR A 212 -27.86 -13.34 -0.28
N SER A 213 -29.07 -13.27 0.29
CA SER A 213 -29.27 -13.22 1.75
C SER A 213 -29.19 -14.61 2.42
N GLN A 214 -29.28 -15.71 1.67
CA GLN A 214 -29.37 -17.07 2.24
C GLN A 214 -28.08 -17.90 2.14
N MET A 215 -27.12 -17.55 1.27
CA MET A 215 -25.75 -18.06 1.38
C MET A 215 -24.99 -17.21 2.39
N ARG A 216 -24.91 -17.67 3.65
CA ARG A 216 -24.21 -16.94 4.73
C ARG A 216 -22.69 -16.77 4.50
N SER A 217 -22.10 -17.36 3.46
CA SER A 217 -20.71 -17.13 3.05
C SER A 217 -20.57 -17.44 1.56
N GLY A 218 -20.16 -16.45 0.76
CA GLY A 218 -19.65 -16.70 -0.59
C GLY A 218 -18.28 -17.43 -0.57
N PRO A 219 -17.71 -17.75 -1.74
CA PRO A 219 -16.31 -18.18 -1.83
C PRO A 219 -15.37 -17.15 -1.19
N ARG A 220 -14.30 -17.66 -0.56
CA ARG A 220 -13.32 -16.85 0.17
C ARG A 220 -11.97 -16.93 -0.52
N LEU A 221 -11.35 -15.78 -0.78
CA LEU A 221 -9.96 -15.67 -1.18
C LEU A 221 -9.12 -15.34 0.06
N ILE A 222 -8.29 -16.26 0.50
CA ILE A 222 -7.42 -16.08 1.67
C ILE A 222 -5.99 -15.82 1.20
N ILE A 223 -5.43 -14.69 1.60
CA ILE A 223 -4.07 -14.25 1.25
C ILE A 223 -3.28 -14.12 2.54
N PHE A 224 -2.10 -14.76 2.60
CA PHE A 224 -1.15 -14.60 3.67
C PHE A 224 0.18 -14.08 3.12
N ILE A 225 0.61 -12.91 3.59
CA ILE A 225 1.92 -12.34 3.23
C ILE A 225 2.91 -12.69 4.34
N VAL A 226 4.04 -13.30 4.01
CA VAL A 226 5.13 -13.52 4.97
C VAL A 226 6.04 -12.29 5.00
N GLY A 227 6.34 -11.79 6.20
CA GLY A 227 7.16 -10.60 6.44
C GLY A 227 6.37 -9.35 6.81
N GLY A 228 5.04 -9.40 6.74
CA GLY A 228 4.12 -8.34 7.15
C GLY A 228 3.21 -7.78 6.03
N VAL A 229 2.06 -7.23 6.42
CA VAL A 229 1.07 -6.58 5.53
C VAL A 229 0.91 -5.10 5.85
N THR A 230 0.76 -4.26 4.83
CA THR A 230 0.56 -2.81 4.98
C THR A 230 -0.92 -2.42 5.07
N PHE A 231 -1.20 -1.23 5.63
CA PHE A 231 -2.57 -0.70 5.69
C PHE A 231 -3.20 -0.49 4.30
N SER A 232 -2.42 -0.17 3.27
CA SER A 232 -2.94 0.01 1.91
C SER A 232 -3.35 -1.33 1.29
N GLU A 233 -2.61 -2.40 1.54
CA GLU A 233 -2.97 -3.77 1.12
C GLU A 233 -4.19 -4.30 1.87
N MET A 234 -4.28 -4.03 3.18
CA MET A 234 -5.48 -4.31 3.96
C MET A 234 -6.71 -3.58 3.38
N ARG A 235 -6.57 -2.29 3.05
CA ARG A 235 -7.63 -1.50 2.39
C ARG A 235 -8.05 -2.13 1.07
N SER A 236 -7.11 -2.59 0.25
CA SER A 236 -7.41 -3.25 -1.03
C SER A 236 -8.28 -4.50 -0.87
N ALA A 237 -8.10 -5.30 0.18
CA ALA A 237 -8.97 -6.46 0.44
C ALA A 237 -10.43 -6.05 0.66
N TYR A 238 -10.68 -4.97 1.41
CA TYR A 238 -12.04 -4.42 1.60
C TYR A 238 -12.62 -3.85 0.29
N GLU A 239 -11.81 -3.13 -0.50
CA GLU A 239 -12.22 -2.59 -1.80
C GLU A 239 -12.68 -3.70 -2.74
N VAL A 240 -11.89 -4.78 -2.86
CA VAL A 240 -12.18 -5.92 -3.73
C VAL A 240 -13.40 -6.70 -3.22
N THR A 241 -13.52 -6.94 -1.91
CA THR A 241 -14.71 -7.59 -1.32
C THR A 241 -15.99 -6.79 -1.60
N ARG A 242 -15.90 -5.45 -1.53
CA ARG A 242 -17.05 -4.57 -1.78
C ARG A 242 -17.45 -4.54 -3.26
N SER A 243 -16.48 -4.59 -4.19
CA SER A 243 -16.75 -4.60 -5.63
C SER A 243 -17.25 -5.97 -6.10
N GLN A 244 -16.68 -7.05 -5.58
CA GLN A 244 -17.02 -8.43 -5.91
C GLN A 244 -17.95 -9.02 -4.86
N LYS A 245 -19.23 -8.61 -4.84
CA LYS A 245 -20.22 -8.98 -3.80
C LYS A 245 -20.40 -10.48 -3.54
N ALA A 246 -19.99 -11.34 -4.47
CA ALA A 246 -20.05 -12.79 -4.32
C ALA A 246 -18.84 -13.36 -3.56
N TRP A 247 -17.73 -12.65 -3.47
CA TRP A 247 -16.47 -13.10 -2.88
C TRP A 247 -16.13 -12.32 -1.61
N GLU A 248 -15.49 -13.01 -0.66
CA GLU A 248 -14.92 -12.39 0.54
C GLU A 248 -13.40 -12.54 0.49
N VAL A 249 -12.66 -11.42 0.51
CA VAL A 249 -11.20 -11.42 0.56
C VAL A 249 -10.75 -11.27 2.00
N VAL A 250 -9.95 -12.22 2.48
CA VAL A 250 -9.33 -12.20 3.80
C VAL A 250 -7.81 -12.12 3.62
N ILE A 251 -7.22 -11.02 4.06
CA ILE A 251 -5.76 -10.82 4.02
C ILE A 251 -5.18 -10.86 5.44
N GLY A 252 -4.07 -11.56 5.60
CA GLY A 252 -3.35 -11.69 6.86
C GLY A 252 -1.84 -11.75 6.67
N SER A 253 -1.12 -11.69 7.78
CA SER A 253 0.34 -11.74 7.81
C SER A 253 0.83 -12.02 9.24
N ASP A 254 2.14 -12.20 9.43
CA ASP A 254 2.79 -12.27 10.75
C ASP A 254 2.79 -10.93 11.49
N GLN A 255 2.73 -9.80 10.77
CA GLN A 255 2.71 -8.48 11.38
C GLN A 255 2.01 -7.44 10.50
N ILE A 256 1.57 -6.34 11.11
CA ILE A 256 1.11 -5.14 10.39
C ILE A 256 2.28 -4.17 10.29
N ILE A 257 2.62 -3.77 9.06
CA ILE A 257 3.78 -2.93 8.76
C ILE A 257 3.38 -1.47 8.55
N THR A 258 4.13 -0.58 9.19
CA THR A 258 4.25 0.85 8.81
C THR A 258 5.57 1.08 8.08
N PRO A 259 5.73 2.17 7.30
CA PRO A 259 7.00 2.44 6.61
C PRO A 259 8.23 2.46 7.54
N GLU A 260 8.10 3.04 8.74
CA GLU A 260 9.16 3.03 9.75
C GLU A 260 9.46 1.61 10.25
N ARG A 261 8.44 0.79 10.48
CA ARG A 261 8.63 -0.60 10.90
C ARG A 261 9.26 -1.46 9.80
N PHE A 262 8.95 -1.20 8.53
CA PHE A 262 9.61 -1.85 7.41
C PHE A 262 11.12 -1.56 7.40
N LEU A 263 11.51 -0.29 7.56
CA LEU A 263 12.93 0.09 7.66
C LEU A 263 13.61 -0.55 8.86
N ASN A 264 12.94 -0.63 10.02
CA ASN A 264 13.48 -1.30 11.20
C ASN A 264 13.67 -2.81 10.98
N ASN A 265 12.69 -3.48 10.37
CA ASN A 265 12.83 -4.89 10.02
C ASN A 265 14.04 -5.09 9.09
N LEU A 266 14.23 -4.21 8.09
CA LEU A 266 15.41 -4.26 7.22
C LEU A 266 16.73 -4.04 7.98
N ARG A 267 16.79 -3.13 8.96
CA ARG A 267 17.99 -2.92 9.81
C ARG A 267 18.39 -4.17 10.57
N ASP A 268 17.41 -4.97 10.97
CA ASP A 268 17.65 -6.14 11.82
C ASP A 268 17.92 -7.42 11.02
N LEU A 269 17.67 -7.45 9.71
CA LEU A 269 17.88 -8.63 8.86
C LEU A 269 19.34 -9.15 8.84
N SER A 270 20.33 -8.27 8.97
CA SER A 270 21.75 -8.63 8.95
C SER A 270 22.36 -8.79 10.34
N LYS A 271 21.63 -8.45 11.40
CA LYS A 271 22.12 -8.63 12.77
C LYS A 271 22.03 -10.10 13.13
N LYS A 272 23.14 -10.67 13.62
CA LYS A 272 23.13 -12.01 14.20
C LYS A 272 22.13 -12.02 15.35
N GLN A 273 21.15 -12.93 15.30
CA GLN A 273 20.35 -13.23 16.48
C GLN A 273 21.29 -13.82 17.52
N HIS A 274 21.42 -13.16 18.67
CA HIS A 274 22.03 -13.80 19.83
C HIS A 274 21.02 -14.85 20.30
N GLU A 275 21.35 -16.12 20.07
CA GLU A 275 20.68 -17.27 20.72
C GLU A 275 20.83 -17.20 22.24
#